data_AF-A0AA89WNE9-F1
#
_entry.id   AF-A0AA89WNE9-F1
#
_cell.length_a   1.000
_cell.length_b   1.000
_cell.length_c   1.000
_cell.angle_alpha   90.00
_cell.angle_beta   90.00
_cell.angle_gamma   90.00
#
_symmetry.space_group_name_H-M   'P 1'
#
loop_
_entity.id
_entity.type
_entity.pdbx_description
1 polymer ?
#
loop_
_entity_poly.entity_id
_entity_poly.type
_entity_poly.pdbx_seq_one_letter_code
_entity_poly.pdbx_strand_id
1 'polypeptide(L)' 'MPDATEYQLESGGGGKRVYTGPNTYVSANGNAYCAGEYRVRACNAGGCSPWSAERPVTRGVLSWD' A
#
# COMPACT_ATOMS: atom_id res chain seq x y z
N MET A 1 14.05 -4.56 4.65
CA MET A 1 14.67 -5.47 3.68
C MET A 1 15.68 -4.65 2.88
N PRO A 2 16.99 -4.88 3.04
CA PRO A 2 18.01 -3.99 2.48
C PRO A 2 18.02 -3.94 0.95
N ASP A 3 17.53 -4.97 0.25
CA ASP A 3 17.54 -5.05 -1.22
C ASP A 3 16.13 -5.05 -1.84
N ALA A 4 15.17 -4.32 -1.26
CA ALA A 4 13.82 -4.25 -1.79
C ALA A 4 13.84 -3.63 -3.21
N THR A 5 13.46 -4.41 -4.22
CA THR A 5 13.33 -3.93 -5.61
C THR A 5 11.89 -3.52 -5.93
N GLU A 6 10.95 -3.95 -5.11
CA GLU A 6 9.52 -3.71 -5.28
C GLU A 6 8.83 -3.56 -3.92
N TYR A 7 7.80 -2.72 -3.90
CA TYR A 7 6.88 -2.55 -2.80
C TYR A 7 5.49 -2.97 -3.26
N GLN A 8 4.80 -3.70 -2.39
CA GLN A 8 3.42 -4.10 -2.61
C GLN A 8 2.54 -3.45 -1.56
N LEU A 9 1.48 -2.80 -2.02
CA LEU A 9 0.44 -2.20 -1.17
C LEU A 9 -0.84 -3.00 -1.33
N GLU A 10 -1.45 -3.33 -0.20
CA GLU A 10 -2.71 -4.04 -0.14
C GLU A 10 -3.69 -3.29 0.76
N SER A 11 -4.96 -3.26 0.37
CA SER A 11 -6.03 -2.79 1.27
C SER A 11 -6.11 -3.71 2.49
N GLY A 12 -6.35 -3.14 3.67
CA GLY A 12 -6.44 -3.84 4.96
C GLY A 12 -7.41 -5.02 4.95
N GLY A 13 -7.20 -5.95 5.89
CA GLY A 13 -7.98 -7.17 6.05
C GLY A 13 -7.60 -8.32 5.10
N GLY A 14 -6.44 -8.27 4.45
CA GLY A 14 -6.09 -9.27 3.42
C GLY A 14 -6.76 -9.02 2.07
N GLY A 15 -7.09 -7.75 1.80
CA GLY A 15 -7.89 -7.37 0.64
C GLY A 15 -7.12 -7.38 -0.67
N LYS A 16 -7.48 -6.44 -1.56
CA LYS A 16 -6.93 -6.38 -2.91
C LYS A 16 -5.55 -5.74 -2.91
N ARG A 17 -4.62 -6.33 -3.66
CA ARG A 17 -3.35 -5.67 -4.02
C ARG A 17 -3.67 -4.47 -4.91
N VAL A 18 -3.39 -3.27 -4.38
CA VAL A 18 -3.69 -1.99 -5.03
C VAL A 18 -2.46 -1.40 -5.71
N TYR A 19 -1.26 -1.79 -5.28
CA TYR A 19 -0.02 -1.39 -5.93
C TYR A 19 1.05 -2.46 -5.84
N THR A 20 1.87 -2.51 -6.88
CA THR A 20 3.05 -3.35 -7.04
C THR A 20 4.04 -2.55 -7.88
N GLY A 21 5.18 -2.17 -7.33
CA GLY A 21 6.23 -1.47 -8.08
C GLY A 21 7.35 -0.91 -7.21
N PRO A 22 8.38 -0.30 -7.80
CA PRO A 22 9.57 0.16 -7.06
C PRO A 22 9.34 1.42 -6.23
N ASN A 23 8.22 2.12 -6.39
CA ASN A 23 7.99 3.38 -5.70
C ASN A 23 7.61 3.12 -4.23
N THR A 24 8.19 3.93 -3.34
CA THR A 24 7.86 3.95 -1.91
C THR A 24 6.61 4.78 -1.62
N TYR A 25 6.07 5.46 -2.62
CA TYR A 25 4.86 6.27 -2.53
C TYR A 25 4.00 6.09 -3.79
N VAL A 26 2.69 6.09 -3.59
CA VAL A 26 1.70 6.12 -4.65
C VAL A 26 0.61 7.11 -4.35
N SER A 27 0.18 7.81 -5.39
CA SER A 27 -1.01 8.65 -5.38
C SER A 27 -1.86 8.29 -6.58
N ALA A 28 -3.17 8.33 -6.42
CA ALA A 28 -4.11 8.25 -7.52
C ALA A 28 -5.13 9.36 -7.38
N ASN A 29 -5.50 9.94 -8.52
CA ASN A 29 -6.66 10.78 -8.61
C ASN A 29 -7.88 9.86 -8.75
N GLY A 30 -8.69 9.73 -7.69
CA GLY A 30 -9.90 8.89 -7.64
C GLY A 30 -9.82 7.71 -6.66
N ASN A 31 -10.68 6.71 -6.86
CA ASN A 31 -10.92 5.63 -5.89
C ASN A 31 -9.91 4.45 -5.96
N ALA A 32 -8.80 4.58 -6.68
CA ALA A 32 -7.84 3.47 -6.88
C ALA A 32 -7.16 3.03 -5.57
N TYR A 33 -7.03 3.96 -4.60
CA TYR A 33 -6.56 3.72 -3.24
C TYR A 33 -7.62 4.15 -2.21
N CYS A 34 -8.88 3.78 -2.43
CA CYS A 34 -9.94 3.99 -1.44
C CYS A 34 -10.14 2.73 -0.59
N ALA A 35 -9.46 2.67 0.56
CA ALA A 35 -9.66 1.67 1.61
C ALA A 35 -9.48 2.32 2.99
N GLY A 36 -10.10 1.73 4.01
CA GLY A 36 -9.99 2.23 5.39
C GLY A 36 -8.57 2.09 5.94
N GLU A 37 -7.92 0.96 5.63
CA GLU A 37 -6.59 0.62 6.09
C GLU A 37 -5.75 0.05 4.94
N TYR A 38 -4.43 0.11 5.12
CA TYR A 38 -3.43 -0.35 4.17
C TYR A 38 -2.30 -1.08 4.86
N ARG A 39 -1.76 -2.11 4.20
CA ARG A 39 -0.50 -2.75 4.60
C ARG A 39 0.47 -2.77 3.43
N VAL A 40 1.75 -2.62 3.76
CA VAL A 40 2.84 -2.60 2.79
C VAL A 40 3.83 -3.70 3.10
N ARG A 41 4.43 -4.29 2.05
CA ARG A 41 5.61 -5.16 2.19
C ARG A 41 6.64 -4.84 1.13
N ALA A 42 7.89 -5.11 1.46
CA ALA A 42 9.00 -5.05 0.54
C ALA A 42 9.22 -6.43 -0.11
N CYS A 43 9.49 -6.46 -1.40
CA CYS A 43 9.80 -7.67 -2.16
C CYS A 43 11.10 -7.48 -2.95
N ASN A 44 11.85 -8.57 -3.08
CA ASN A 44 13.00 -8.67 -3.96
C ASN A 44 13.05 -10.07 -4.61
N ALA A 45 14.10 -10.35 -5.40
CA ALA A 45 14.27 -11.64 -6.08
C ALA A 45 14.31 -12.85 -5.10
N GLY A 46 14.69 -12.64 -3.85
CA GLY A 46 14.72 -13.66 -2.80
C GLY A 46 13.39 -13.85 -2.06
N GLY A 47 12.37 -13.05 -2.34
CA GLY A 47 11.04 -13.15 -1.74
C GLY A 47 10.52 -11.83 -1.18
N CYS A 48 9.46 -11.90 -0.37
CA CYS A 48 8.87 -10.72 0.25
C CYS A 48 9.05 -10.73 1.77
N SER A 49 9.24 -9.55 2.34
CA SER A 49 9.16 -9.33 3.79
C SER A 49 7.75 -9.68 4.30
N PRO A 50 7.61 -9.92 5.61
CA PRO A 50 6.29 -9.86 6.24
C PRO A 50 5.61 -8.52 5.96
N TRP A 51 4.28 -8.54 5.98
CA TRP A 51 3.47 -7.35 5.88
C TRP A 51 3.71 -6.42 7.07
N SER A 52 3.66 -5.11 6.82
CA SER A 52 3.59 -4.12 7.88
C SER A 52 2.30 -4.28 8.68
N ALA A 53 2.27 -3.68 9.87
CA ALA A 53 0.99 -3.40 10.53
C ALA A 53 0.07 -2.60 9.60
N GLU A 54 -1.23 -2.79 9.77
CA GLU A 54 -2.25 -2.04 9.06
C GLU A 54 -2.18 -0.57 9.47
N ARG A 55 -2.17 0.30 8.47
CA ARG A 55 -2.11 1.75 8.64
C ARG A 55 -3.42 2.31 8.09
N PRO A 56 -4.21 3.05 8.91
CA PRO A 56 -5.39 3.73 8.38
C PRO A 56 -4.95 4.73 7.32
N VAL A 57 -5.71 4.84 6.22
CA VAL A 57 -5.46 5.92 5.28
C VAL A 57 -5.77 7.22 6.01
N THR A 58 -4.85 8.18 5.98
CA THR A 58 -5.21 9.56 6.31
C THR A 58 -6.14 9.96 5.19
N ARG A 59 -7.44 9.75 5.39
CA ARG A 59 -8.48 10.27 4.50
C ARG A 59 -8.23 11.77 4.56
N GLY A 60 -7.55 12.32 3.55
CA GLY A 60 -7.71 13.73 3.24
C GLY A 60 -9.21 13.87 3.19
N VAL A 61 -9.77 14.56 4.19
CA VAL A 61 -11.21 14.69 4.35
C VAL A 61 -11.73 15.07 2.97
N LEU A 62 -12.44 14.16 2.31
CA LEU A 62 -13.24 14.57 1.18
C LEU A 62 -14.39 15.33 1.84
N SER A 63 -14.13 16.59 2.18
CA SER A 63 -15.16 17.58 2.41
C SER A 63 -15.82 17.75 1.06
N TRP A 64 -16.84 16.93 0.83
CA TRP A 64 -17.95 17.26 -0.04
C TRP A 64 -18.82 18.27 0.72
N ASP A 65 -18.31 19.49 0.88
CA ASP A 65 -19.14 20.68 1.08
C ASP A 65 -19.35 21.35 -0.28
#